data_AF-A0A2D4SRG9-F1
#
_entry.id   AF-A0A2D4SRG9-F1
#
_cell.length_a   1.000
_cell.length_b   1.000
_cell.length_c   1.000
_cell.angle_alpha   90.00
_cell.angle_beta   90.00
_cell.angle_gamma   90.00
#
_symmetry.space_group_name_H-M   'P 1'
#
loop_
_entity.id
_entity.type
_entity.pdbx_description
1 polymer ?
#
loop_
_entity_poly.entity_id
_entity_poly.type
_entity_poly.pdbx_seq_one_letter_code
_entity_poly.pdbx_strand_id
1 'polypeptide(L)'
;MSFYVLLLIFLIGCQQERESIDDWTPLLGNWNEFDAQLNNISDPIKKEILLIQLAVQNPQYSKILCTKVQTYGAKEKCQKVIERPHLSAPRHK
;
A
#
# COMPACT_ATOMS: atom_id res chain seq x y z
N MET A 1 19.35 -27.05 31.10
CA MET A 1 18.04 -26.39 30.91
C MET A 1 18.22 -25.13 30.08
N SER A 2 18.48 -25.26 28.77
CA SER A 2 18.71 -24.07 27.91
C SER A 2 18.59 -24.42 26.42
N PHE A 3 17.47 -25.03 26.03
CA PHE A 3 17.12 -25.26 24.62
C PHE A 3 15.70 -24.77 24.28
N TYR A 4 14.81 -24.63 25.26
CA TYR A 4 13.42 -24.21 25.02
C TYR A 4 13.26 -22.71 24.68
N VAL A 5 14.22 -21.86 25.05
CA VAL A 5 14.12 -20.40 24.81
C VAL A 5 14.37 -20.04 23.34
N LEU A 6 15.24 -20.79 22.64
CA LEU A 6 15.54 -20.55 21.22
C LEU A 6 14.42 -21.02 20.29
N LEU A 7 13.60 -21.98 20.72
CA LEU A 7 12.51 -22.53 19.90
C LEU A 7 11.27 -21.63 19.90
N LEU A 8 11.07 -20.81 20.94
CA LEU A 8 9.96 -19.86 21.04
C LEU A 8 10.16 -18.60 20.18
N ILE A 9 11.40 -18.17 19.95
CA ILE A 9 11.68 -16.98 19.12
C ILE A 9 11.45 -17.28 17.63
N PHE A 10 11.63 -18.54 17.20
CA PHE A 10 11.47 -18.94 15.80
C PHE A 10 10.00 -19.04 15.32
N LEU A 11 9.03 -19.14 16.25
CA LEU A 11 7.60 -19.21 15.91
C LEU A 11 6.90 -17.85 15.86
N ILE A 12 7.53 -16.78 16.33
CA ILE A 12 6.95 -15.43 16.38
C ILE A 12 7.36 -14.60 15.13
N GLY A 13 8.32 -15.07 14.34
CA GLY A 13 9.02 -14.28 13.32
C GLY A 13 8.36 -14.08 11.94
N CYS A 14 7.03 -14.24 11.79
CA CYS A 14 6.35 -14.01 10.49
C CYS A 14 5.22 -12.97 10.52
N GLN A 15 5.01 -12.23 11.61
CA GLN A 15 4.15 -11.04 11.56
C GLN A 15 5.01 -9.81 11.29
N GLN A 16 5.46 -9.72 10.03
CA GLN A 16 5.87 -8.46 9.45
C GLN A 16 4.64 -7.54 9.51
N GLU A 17 4.74 -6.44 10.26
CA GLU A 17 3.75 -5.36 10.35
C GLU A 17 3.61 -4.69 8.97
N ARG A 18 2.96 -5.38 8.04
CA ARG A 18 2.43 -4.82 6.82
C ARG A 18 1.14 -4.16 7.29
N GLU A 19 1.18 -2.87 7.63
CA GLU A 19 -0.04 -2.03 7.64
C GLU A 19 -0.80 -2.41 6.37
N SER A 20 -1.93 -3.09 6.54
CA SER A 20 -2.52 -3.80 5.42
C SER A 20 -3.13 -2.75 4.52
N ILE A 21 -2.88 -2.84 3.21
CA ILE A 21 -3.54 -1.99 2.22
C ILE A 21 -5.08 -2.13 2.35
N ASP A 22 -5.54 -3.25 2.91
CA ASP A 22 -6.94 -3.53 3.23
C ASP A 22 -7.53 -2.49 4.22
N ASP A 23 -6.74 -1.93 5.14
CA ASP A 23 -7.21 -0.94 6.12
C ASP A 23 -7.48 0.43 5.47
N TRP A 24 -6.83 0.70 4.33
CA TRP A 24 -6.94 1.95 3.59
C TRP A 24 -8.06 1.93 2.55
N THR A 25 -8.45 0.74 2.08
CA THR A 25 -9.47 0.59 1.04
C THR A 25 -10.85 1.14 1.43
N PRO A 26 -11.35 0.97 2.68
CA PRO A 26 -12.60 1.57 3.13
C PRO A 26 -12.61 3.11 3.13
N LEU A 27 -11.44 3.75 3.20
CA LEU A 27 -11.30 5.20 3.16
C LEU A 27 -11.43 5.76 1.74
N LEU A 28 -11.29 4.91 0.71
CA LEU A 28 -11.38 5.32 -0.68
C LEU A 28 -12.82 5.71 -1.03
N GLY A 29 -13.02 7.02 -1.21
CA GLY A 29 -14.35 7.64 -1.37
C GLY A 29 -14.64 8.67 -0.27
N ASN A 30 -14.06 8.52 0.93
CA ASN A 30 -14.00 9.55 1.96
C ASN A 30 -12.63 10.26 1.93
N TRP A 31 -12.43 11.10 0.91
CA TRP A 31 -11.13 11.71 0.63
C TRP A 31 -10.59 12.61 1.75
N ASN A 32 -11.47 13.20 2.57
CA ASN A 32 -11.06 14.04 3.70
C ASN A 32 -10.36 13.21 4.79
N GLU A 33 -10.95 12.09 5.16
CA GLU A 33 -10.40 11.19 6.17
C GLU A 33 -9.16 10.47 5.65
N PHE A 34 -9.19 10.05 4.38
CA PHE A 34 -8.03 9.50 3.69
C PHE A 34 -6.84 10.46 3.73
N ASP A 35 -7.04 11.74 3.37
CA ASP A 35 -5.97 12.73 3.35
C ASP A 35 -5.45 13.04 4.75
N ALA A 36 -6.31 13.05 5.78
CA ALA A 36 -5.88 13.20 7.16
C ALA A 36 -4.97 12.04 7.60
N GLN A 37 -5.36 10.79 7.33
CA GLN A 37 -4.55 9.62 7.67
C GLN A 37 -3.25 9.57 6.85
N LEU A 38 -3.33 9.88 5.55
CA LEU A 38 -2.17 9.93 4.67
C LEU A 38 -1.16 10.96 5.19
N ASN A 39 -1.60 12.10 5.70
CA ASN A 39 -0.72 13.14 6.25
C ASN A 39 -0.01 12.75 7.54
N ASN A 40 -0.49 11.73 8.26
CA ASN A 40 0.22 11.19 9.42
C ASN A 40 1.43 10.34 9.04
N ILE A 41 1.54 9.90 7.77
CA ILE A 41 2.72 9.20 7.27
C ILE A 41 3.83 10.23 7.03
N SER A 42 4.84 10.19 7.90
CA SER A 42 6.01 11.09 7.87
C SER A 42 7.01 10.77 6.75
N ASP A 43 7.11 9.51 6.34
CA ASP A 43 8.02 9.06 5.30
C ASP A 43 7.39 9.29 3.90
N PRO A 44 7.92 10.22 3.10
CA PRO A 44 7.35 10.55 1.80
C PRO A 44 7.42 9.37 0.81
N ILE A 45 8.44 8.51 0.93
CA ILE A 45 8.58 7.35 0.03
C ILE A 45 7.53 6.28 0.37
N LYS A 46 7.30 6.01 1.66
CA LYS A 46 6.24 5.08 2.09
C LYS A 46 4.86 5.58 1.65
N LYS A 47 4.60 6.88 1.81
CA LYS A 47 3.36 7.52 1.34
C LYS A 47 3.13 7.28 -0.16
N GLU A 48 4.15 7.46 -0.98
CA GLU A 48 4.03 7.25 -2.43
C GLU A 48 3.86 5.78 -2.81
N ILE A 49 4.57 4.86 -2.13
CA ILE A 49 4.41 3.42 -2.34
C ILE A 49 2.97 3.00 -2.02
N LEU A 50 2.41 3.47 -0.91
CA LEU A 50 1.03 3.21 -0.52
C LEU A 50 0.04 3.73 -1.58
N LEU A 51 0.21 4.96 -2.06
CA LEU A 51 -0.64 5.53 -3.12
C LEU A 51 -0.62 4.69 -4.39
N ILE A 52 0.56 4.23 -4.82
CA ILE A 52 0.70 3.36 -6.00
C ILE A 52 0.03 2.00 -5.74
N GLN A 53 0.24 1.40 -4.57
CA GLN A 53 -0.37 0.12 -4.22
C GLN A 53 -1.91 0.19 -4.21
N LEU A 54 -2.47 1.25 -3.63
CA LEU A 54 -3.90 1.51 -3.66
C LEU A 54 -4.41 1.72 -5.08
N ALA A 55 -3.67 2.44 -5.93
CA ALA A 55 -4.04 2.65 -7.33
C ALA A 55 -4.07 1.34 -8.14
N VAL A 56 -3.17 0.39 -7.83
CA VAL A 56 -3.14 -0.94 -8.46
C VAL A 56 -4.34 -1.78 -8.01
N GLN A 57 -4.64 -1.83 -6.71
CA GLN A 57 -5.74 -2.64 -6.18
C GLN A 57 -7.12 -2.05 -6.50
N ASN A 58 -7.20 -0.72 -6.61
CA ASN A 58 -8.43 0.01 -6.85
C ASN A 58 -8.31 0.85 -8.14
N PRO A 59 -8.33 0.21 -9.33
CA PRO A 59 -8.12 0.88 -10.61
C PRO A 59 -9.16 1.98 -10.87
N GLN A 60 -10.37 1.88 -10.30
CA GLN A 60 -11.40 2.91 -10.37
C GLN A 60 -10.97 4.25 -9.75
N TYR A 61 -10.04 4.22 -8.78
CA TYR A 61 -9.51 5.41 -8.11
C TYR A 61 -8.08 5.77 -8.54
N SER A 62 -7.48 4.97 -9.42
CA SER A 62 -6.08 5.11 -9.86
C SER A 62 -5.74 6.54 -10.32
N LYS A 63 -6.60 7.18 -11.12
CA LYS A 63 -6.37 8.56 -11.59
C LYS A 63 -6.25 9.55 -10.44
N ILE A 64 -7.15 9.47 -9.46
CA ILE A 64 -7.15 10.39 -8.30
C ILE A 64 -5.92 10.12 -7.42
N LEU A 65 -5.67 8.85 -7.08
CA LEU A 65 -4.54 8.46 -6.24
C LEU A 65 -3.20 8.86 -6.86
N CYS A 66 -3.05 8.70 -8.17
CA CYS A 66 -1.83 9.04 -8.88
C CYS A 66 -1.57 10.54 -9.02
N THR A 67 -2.58 11.42 -8.86
CA THR A 67 -2.35 12.88 -8.80
C THR A 67 -1.67 13.32 -7.51
N LYS A 68 -1.77 12.52 -6.44
CA LYS A 68 -1.19 12.82 -5.12
C LYS A 68 0.30 12.42 -5.03
N VAL A 69 0.82 11.68 -6.01
CA VAL A 69 2.22 11.27 -6.09
C VAL A 69 3.10 12.42 -6.58
N GLN A 70 4.24 12.65 -5.94
CA GLN A 70 5.05 13.86 -6.18
C GLN A 70 6.34 13.56 -6.95
N THR A 71 7.04 12.46 -6.62
CA THR A 71 8.32 12.12 -7.23
C THR A 71 8.17 11.62 -8.66
N TYR A 72 9.19 11.89 -9.48
CA TYR A 72 9.22 11.48 -10.88
C TYR A 72 9.09 9.96 -11.06
N GLY A 73 9.86 9.18 -10.30
CA GLY A 73 9.84 7.72 -10.41
C GLY A 73 8.50 7.11 -10.00
N ALA A 74 7.83 7.69 -9.00
CA ALA A 74 6.52 7.25 -8.58
C ALA A 74 5.44 7.65 -9.59
N LYS A 75 5.53 8.83 -10.22
CA LYS A 75 4.65 9.25 -11.32
C LYS A 75 4.75 8.32 -12.53
N GLU A 76 5.94 7.93 -12.94
CA GLU A 76 6.14 6.98 -14.04
C GLU A 76 5.47 5.63 -13.75
N LYS A 77 5.62 5.12 -12.52
CA LYS A 77 4.93 3.90 -12.08
C LYS A 77 3.42 4.08 -12.11
N CYS A 78 2.92 5.20 -11.59
CA CYS A 78 1.50 5.50 -11.57
C CYS A 78 0.89 5.61 -12.97
N GLN A 79 1.62 6.19 -13.92
CA GLN A 79 1.19 6.23 -15.32
C GLN A 79 1.03 4.82 -15.90
N LYS A 80 1.97 3.91 -15.62
CA LYS A 80 1.87 2.49 -16.04
C LYS A 80 0.66 1.79 -15.43
N VAL A 81 0.27 2.13 -14.20
CA VAL A 81 -0.94 1.60 -13.54
C VAL A 81 -2.21 2.09 -14.25
N ILE A 82 -2.29 3.39 -14.57
CA ILE A 82 -3.44 3.98 -15.27
C ILE A 82 -3.58 3.40 -16.69
N GLU A 83 -2.47 3.19 -17.40
CA GLU A 83 -2.47 2.66 -18.76
C GLU A 83 -2.79 1.15 -18.83
N ARG A 84 -2.66 0.42 -17.71
CA ARG A 84 -2.83 -1.04 -17.66
C ARG A 84 -3.80 -1.49 -16.57
N PRO A 85 -5.06 -1.04 -16.59
CA PRO A 85 -6.04 -1.41 -15.57
C PRO A 85 -6.37 -2.92 -15.54
N HIS A 86 -6.04 -3.65 -16.61
CA HIS A 86 -6.25 -5.09 -16.74
C HIS A 86 -5.23 -5.95 -15.96
N LEU A 87 -4.16 -5.37 -15.40
CA LEU A 87 -3.20 -6.09 -14.56
C LEU A 87 -3.61 -6.15 -13.07
N SER A 88 -4.73 -5.50 -12.71
CA SER A 88 -5.30 -5.50 -11.36
C SER A 88 -6.10 -6.77 -11.01
N ALA A 89 -6.23 -7.71 -11.96
CA ALA A 89 -6.95 -8.96 -11.70
C ALA A 89 -6.22 -9.79 -10.63
N PRO A 90 -6.91 -10.30 -9.59
CA PRO A 90 -6.28 -11.16 -8.59
C PRO A 90 -5.68 -12.38 -9.28
N ARG A 91 -4.44 -12.74 -8.92
CA ARG A 91 -3.90 -14.07 -9.25
C ARG A 91 -4.79 -15.08 -8.54
N HIS A 92 -5.75 -15.65 -9.26
CA HIS A 92 -6.27 -16.96 -8.90
C HIS A 92 -5.13 -17.96 -9.05
N LYS A 93 -4.65 -18.49 -7.93
CA LYS A 93 -3.92 -19.75 -7.91
C LYS A 93 -4.40 -20.58 -6.74
#